data_AF-A0A2N6AJG6-F1
#
_entry.id   AF-A0A2N6AJG6-F1
#
_cell.length_a   1.000
_cell.length_b   1.000
_cell.length_c   1.000
_cell.angle_alpha   90.00
_cell.angle_beta   90.00
_cell.angle_gamma   90.00
#
_symmetry.space_group_name_H-M   'P 1'
#
loop_
_entity.id
_entity.type
_entity.pdbx_description
1 polymer ?
#
loop_
_entity_poly.entity_id
_entity_poly.type
_entity_poly.pdbx_seq_one_letter_code
_entity_poly.pdbx_strand_id
1 'polypeptide(L)'
;HSVTCGSDDVNRILLSPEPEAKRTVEGDMGVFVSMENILRMIGEKGLKESFGANIEKLISNYSFFPRSKDEIKLVEIMTEKAISVELDRHSGNYRDVYGTSGKRKYAEGKDLTAVKFIIGTGGALTRLPKGREVIRKVVERDIKEKLNPRKDVEILIDEKYIMASLGVLSIKYPGFAIEMLKKSFV
;
A
#
# COMPACT_ATOMS: atom_id res chain seq x y z
N HIS A 1 -2.17 2.62 -6.82
CA HIS A 1 -3.32 2.33 -7.72
C HIS A 1 -4.39 1.56 -6.95
N SER A 2 -5.67 1.89 -7.12
CA SER A 2 -6.79 1.11 -6.55
C SER A 2 -7.97 1.01 -7.51
N VAL A 3 -8.61 -0.16 -7.56
CA VAL A 3 -9.75 -0.47 -8.45
C VAL A 3 -10.85 -1.18 -7.67
N THR A 4 -12.05 -0.60 -7.60
CA THR A 4 -13.20 -1.14 -6.86
C THR A 4 -14.44 -0.28 -7.08
N CYS A 5 -15.62 -0.92 -7.15
CA CYS A 5 -16.93 -0.26 -7.12
C CYS A 5 -17.47 -0.01 -5.70
N GLY A 6 -16.70 -0.39 -4.67
CA GLY A 6 -17.14 -0.37 -3.28
C GLY A 6 -18.12 -1.49 -2.94
N SER A 7 -18.56 -1.50 -1.70
CA SER A 7 -19.60 -2.38 -1.17
C SER A 7 -20.97 -1.69 -1.22
N ASP A 8 -22.04 -2.47 -1.40
CA ASP A 8 -23.41 -1.95 -1.44
C ASP A 8 -23.76 -1.17 -0.16
N ASP A 9 -23.28 -1.64 1.00
CA ASP A 9 -23.55 -1.02 2.30
C ASP A 9 -22.92 0.38 2.40
N VAL A 10 -21.65 0.53 1.97
CA VAL A 10 -20.96 1.83 1.99
C VAL A 10 -21.54 2.77 0.94
N ASN A 11 -21.87 2.25 -0.26
CA ASN A 11 -22.45 3.04 -1.34
C ASN A 11 -23.77 3.72 -0.95
N ARG A 12 -24.57 3.13 -0.05
CA ARG A 12 -25.82 3.73 0.46
C ARG A 12 -25.62 4.99 1.30
N ILE A 13 -24.43 5.16 1.89
CA ILE A 13 -24.12 6.27 2.79
C ILE A 13 -22.97 7.15 2.25
N LEU A 14 -22.58 6.94 0.99
CA LEU A 14 -21.47 7.62 0.33
C LEU A 14 -21.89 9.01 -0.18
N LEU A 15 -21.20 10.06 0.25
CA LEU A 15 -21.50 11.44 -0.13
C LEU A 15 -20.61 11.96 -1.26
N SER A 16 -19.36 11.49 -1.35
CA SER A 16 -18.35 11.98 -2.31
C SER A 16 -17.64 10.80 -2.97
N PRO A 17 -18.27 10.16 -3.98
CA PRO A 17 -17.69 9.00 -4.64
C PRO A 17 -16.46 9.37 -5.46
N GLU A 18 -15.45 8.50 -5.44
CA GLU A 18 -14.29 8.57 -6.33
C GLU A 18 -14.44 7.57 -7.49
N PRO A 19 -13.72 7.77 -8.62
CA PRO A 19 -13.77 6.86 -9.75
C PRO A 19 -13.39 5.41 -9.40
N GLU A 20 -13.99 4.45 -10.11
CA GLU A 20 -13.73 3.02 -9.95
C GLU A 20 -12.24 2.69 -10.02
N ALA A 21 -11.51 3.29 -10.96
CA ALA A 21 -10.06 3.22 -11.04
C ALA A 21 -9.43 4.55 -10.59
N LYS A 22 -8.56 4.48 -9.57
CA LYS A 22 -7.83 5.63 -9.02
C LYS A 22 -6.32 5.39 -9.11
N ARG A 23 -5.60 6.38 -9.60
CA ARG A 23 -4.14 6.49 -9.50
C ARG A 23 -3.77 7.64 -8.56
N THR A 24 -2.67 7.50 -7.82
CA THR A 24 -2.12 8.62 -7.04
C THR A 24 -1.53 9.64 -7.99
N VAL A 25 -1.86 10.92 -7.80
CA VAL A 25 -1.31 12.03 -8.61
C VAL A 25 0.03 12.51 -8.03
N GLU A 26 0.24 12.33 -6.73
CA GLU A 26 1.45 12.75 -5.99
C GLU A 26 2.71 11.88 -6.25
N GLY A 27 2.68 10.99 -7.25
CA GLY A 27 3.76 10.07 -7.59
C GLY A 27 3.72 8.76 -6.77
N ASP A 28 4.18 7.66 -7.36
CA ASP A 28 4.34 6.41 -6.63
C ASP A 28 5.44 6.55 -5.57
N MET A 29 5.16 6.16 -4.33
CA MET A 29 6.13 6.24 -3.23
C MET A 29 7.17 5.11 -3.35
N GLY A 30 8.07 5.23 -4.33
CA GLY A 30 9.20 4.32 -4.53
C GLY A 30 10.18 4.46 -3.35
N VAL A 31 10.35 3.39 -2.57
CA VAL A 31 11.11 3.41 -1.31
C VAL A 31 12.54 3.93 -1.46
N PHE A 32 13.20 3.60 -2.57
CA PHE A 32 14.55 4.10 -2.86
C PHE A 32 14.57 5.59 -3.22
N VAL A 33 13.68 6.03 -4.11
CA VAL A 33 13.66 7.41 -4.63
C VAL A 33 13.09 8.39 -3.58
N SER A 34 12.13 7.94 -2.77
CA SER A 34 11.46 8.74 -1.75
C SER A 34 12.04 8.53 -0.35
N MET A 35 13.25 7.96 -0.24
CA MET A 35 13.87 7.59 1.04
C MET A 35 13.81 8.72 2.07
N GLU A 36 14.30 9.91 1.74
CA GLU A 36 14.36 11.04 2.67
C GLU A 36 12.96 11.45 3.17
N ASN A 37 11.96 11.46 2.29
CA ASN A 37 10.57 11.77 2.65
C ASN A 37 10.01 10.72 3.62
N ILE A 38 10.24 9.45 3.32
CA ILE A 38 9.77 8.34 4.16
C ILE A 38 10.46 8.39 5.53
N LEU A 39 11.78 8.61 5.58
CA LEU A 39 12.53 8.74 6.83
C LEU A 39 12.01 9.89 7.69
N ARG A 40 11.72 11.05 7.08
CA ARG A 40 11.08 12.19 7.77
C ARG A 40 9.70 11.83 8.32
N MET A 41 8.91 11.07 7.56
CA MET A 41 7.57 10.62 7.99
C MET A 41 7.62 9.56 9.10
N ILE A 42 8.69 8.76 9.19
CA ILE A 42 8.92 7.85 10.32
C ILE A 42 9.34 8.65 11.56
N GLY A 43 10.20 9.65 11.38
CA GLY A 43 10.71 10.51 12.44
C GLY A 43 11.87 9.90 13.22
N GLU A 44 12.73 10.75 13.77
CA GLU A 44 13.95 10.32 14.45
C GLU A 44 13.71 9.37 15.61
N LYS A 45 12.64 9.59 16.38
CA LYS A 45 12.32 8.76 17.56
C LYS A 45 12.08 7.30 17.15
N GLY A 46 11.24 7.06 16.14
CA GLY A 46 10.94 5.70 15.66
C GLY A 46 12.16 5.01 15.03
N LEU A 47 13.02 5.78 14.36
CA LEU A 47 14.26 5.26 13.80
C LEU A 47 15.28 4.90 14.89
N LYS A 48 15.46 5.76 15.90
CA LYS A 48 16.34 5.51 17.05
C LYS A 48 15.86 4.34 17.91
N GLU A 49 14.55 4.16 18.08
CA GLU A 49 13.98 2.96 18.74
C GLU A 49 14.30 1.67 17.97
N SER A 50 14.36 1.73 16.64
CA SER A 50 14.56 0.55 15.79
C SER A 50 16.02 0.16 15.57
N PHE A 51 16.93 1.15 15.57
CA PHE A 51 18.34 0.99 15.16
C PHE A 51 19.37 1.64 16.10
N GLY A 52 18.94 2.39 17.12
CA GLY A 52 19.82 3.08 18.06
C GLY A 52 20.79 4.05 17.36
N ALA A 53 22.05 4.04 17.81
CA ALA A 53 23.11 4.88 17.25
C ALA A 53 23.57 4.48 15.83
N ASN A 54 23.16 3.30 15.32
CA ASN A 54 23.60 2.82 14.01
C ASN A 54 22.84 3.48 12.84
N ILE A 55 21.74 4.20 13.12
CA ILE A 55 20.86 4.73 12.07
C ILE A 55 21.55 5.67 11.09
N GLU A 56 22.39 6.59 11.60
CA GLU A 56 23.09 7.59 10.76
C GLU A 56 24.00 6.92 9.75
N LYS A 57 24.68 5.85 10.17
CA LYS A 57 25.53 5.03 9.30
C LYS A 57 24.72 4.22 8.28
N LEU A 58 23.54 3.73 8.67
CA LEU A 58 22.66 2.99 7.75
C LEU A 58 22.09 3.91 6.66
N ILE A 59 21.71 5.14 7.03
CA ILE A 59 21.22 6.14 6.07
C ILE A 59 22.34 6.58 5.13
N SER A 60 23.55 6.84 5.64
CA SER A 60 24.66 7.28 4.79
C SER A 60 25.18 6.22 3.82
N ASN A 61 25.06 4.94 4.19
CA ASN A 61 25.42 3.81 3.33
C ASN A 61 24.22 3.22 2.58
N TYR A 62 23.08 3.92 2.57
CA TYR A 62 21.88 3.41 1.93
C TYR A 62 22.13 3.16 0.44
N SER A 63 21.82 1.94 0.01
CA SER A 63 22.03 1.52 -1.37
C SER A 63 20.81 0.82 -1.92
N PHE A 64 20.74 0.75 -3.25
CA PHE A 64 19.62 0.12 -3.95
C PHE A 64 19.46 -1.37 -3.61
N PHE A 65 20.56 -2.03 -3.27
CA PHE A 65 20.59 -3.45 -2.92
C PHE A 65 21.03 -3.61 -1.46
N PRO A 66 20.10 -3.61 -0.49
CA PRO A 66 20.45 -3.83 0.91
C PRO A 66 21.06 -5.24 1.07
N ARG A 67 22.18 -5.33 1.77
CA ARG A 67 22.96 -6.56 1.96
C ARG A 67 22.97 -7.00 3.42
N SER A 68 23.03 -6.05 4.35
CA SER A 68 23.05 -6.37 5.77
C SER A 68 21.64 -6.56 6.34
N LYS A 69 21.52 -7.28 7.45
CA LYS A 69 20.23 -7.46 8.15
C LYS A 69 19.62 -6.12 8.56
N ASP A 70 20.44 -5.17 8.99
CA ASP A 70 19.99 -3.84 9.41
C ASP A 70 19.53 -3.00 8.21
N GLU A 71 20.21 -3.07 7.07
CA GLU A 71 19.77 -2.42 5.83
C GLU A 71 18.44 -3.00 5.34
N ILE A 72 18.29 -4.33 5.35
CA ILE A 72 17.03 -4.99 4.96
C ILE A 72 15.92 -4.55 5.91
N LYS A 73 16.15 -4.56 7.22
CA LYS A 73 15.18 -4.09 8.22
C LYS A 73 14.81 -2.61 8.02
N LEU A 74 15.77 -1.77 7.64
CA LEU A 74 15.50 -0.36 7.34
C LEU A 74 14.56 -0.23 6.14
N VAL A 75 14.83 -0.98 5.05
CA VAL A 75 13.93 -0.99 3.89
C VAL A 75 12.57 -1.58 4.23
N GLU A 76 12.48 -2.63 5.03
CA GLU A 76 11.20 -3.19 5.51
C GLU A 76 10.36 -2.13 6.22
N ILE A 77 10.94 -1.39 7.19
CA ILE A 77 10.25 -0.32 7.93
C ILE A 77 9.82 0.82 7.00
N MET A 78 10.70 1.23 6.08
CA MET A 78 10.37 2.27 5.10
C MET A 78 9.25 1.82 4.16
N THR A 79 9.27 0.56 3.72
CA THR A 79 8.23 -0.03 2.87
C THR A 79 6.90 -0.08 3.59
N GLU A 80 6.89 -0.51 4.85
CA GLU A 80 5.68 -0.51 5.69
C GLU A 80 5.09 0.90 5.83
N LYS A 81 5.95 1.91 6.05
CA LYS A 81 5.52 3.30 6.14
C LYS A 81 4.96 3.80 4.81
N ALA A 82 5.64 3.49 3.70
CA ALA A 82 5.21 3.90 2.37
C ALA A 82 3.84 3.31 2.00
N ILE A 83 3.64 2.01 2.23
CA ILE A 83 2.36 1.34 1.96
C ILE A 83 1.25 1.90 2.84
N SER A 84 1.53 2.19 4.11
CA SER A 84 0.55 2.84 4.99
C SER A 84 0.10 4.19 4.45
N VAL A 85 1.05 5.05 4.05
CA VAL A 85 0.73 6.39 3.56
C VAL A 85 -0.05 6.31 2.25
N GLU A 86 0.35 5.44 1.33
CA GLU A 86 -0.38 5.22 0.08
C GLU A 86 -1.78 4.63 0.32
N LEU A 87 -1.91 3.68 1.25
CA LEU A 87 -3.21 3.14 1.62
C LEU A 87 -4.12 4.25 2.17
N ASP A 88 -3.60 5.11 3.05
CA ASP A 88 -4.37 6.21 3.62
C ASP A 88 -4.82 7.25 2.59
N ARG A 89 -4.02 7.46 1.53
CA ARG A 89 -4.35 8.33 0.36
C ARG A 89 -5.41 7.72 -0.56
N HIS A 90 -5.44 6.40 -0.65
CA HIS A 90 -6.37 5.66 -1.49
C HIS A 90 -7.69 5.32 -0.77
N SER A 91 -7.65 5.22 0.56
CA SER A 91 -8.78 4.83 1.40
C SER A 91 -9.60 6.04 1.80
N GLY A 92 -10.90 5.99 1.51
CA GLY A 92 -11.87 6.92 2.06
C GLY A 92 -12.06 6.75 3.56
N ASN A 93 -12.97 7.53 4.14
CA ASN A 93 -13.21 7.53 5.57
C ASN A 93 -14.71 7.54 5.86
N TYR A 94 -15.08 6.98 7.00
CA TYR A 94 -16.35 7.26 7.64
C TYR A 94 -16.31 8.62 8.34
N ARG A 95 -17.39 9.38 8.21
CA ARG A 95 -17.56 10.68 8.85
C ARG A 95 -18.86 10.73 9.62
N ASP A 96 -18.77 11.17 10.88
CA ASP A 96 -19.93 11.46 11.68
C ASP A 96 -20.40 12.89 11.43
N VAL A 97 -21.67 13.03 11.05
CA VAL A 97 -22.34 14.33 10.86
C VAL A 97 -23.41 14.48 11.93
N TYR A 98 -23.34 15.60 12.65
CA TYR A 98 -24.26 15.94 13.72
C TYR A 98 -25.26 16.98 13.20
N GLY A 99 -26.54 16.62 13.23
CA GLY A 99 -27.63 17.52 12.84
C GLY A 99 -28.71 17.58 13.92
N THR A 100 -29.79 18.33 13.63
CA THR A 100 -30.96 18.45 14.51
C THR A 100 -31.64 17.11 14.80
N SER A 101 -31.48 16.12 13.91
CA SER A 101 -31.99 14.75 14.06
C SER A 101 -31.00 13.79 14.75
N GLY A 102 -29.91 14.28 15.32
CA GLY A 102 -28.88 13.47 15.99
C GLY A 102 -27.66 13.15 15.13
N LYS A 103 -26.88 12.17 15.58
CA LYS A 103 -25.63 11.71 14.94
C LYS A 103 -25.94 10.74 13.80
N ARG A 104 -25.49 11.03 12.58
CA ARG A 104 -25.51 10.11 11.44
C ARG A 104 -24.10 9.85 10.92
N LYS A 105 -23.85 8.61 10.48
CA LYS A 105 -22.56 8.19 9.92
C LYS A 105 -22.67 8.13 8.39
N TYR A 106 -21.74 8.76 7.70
CA TYR A 106 -21.61 8.79 6.26
C TYR A 106 -20.23 8.27 5.83
N ALA A 107 -20.06 8.00 4.55
CA ALA A 107 -18.79 7.66 3.93
C ALA A 107 -18.37 8.75 2.93
N GLU A 108 -17.07 9.02 2.86
CA GLU A 108 -16.45 9.96 1.91
C GLU A 108 -15.21 9.31 1.28
N GLY A 109 -15.00 9.55 -0.02
CA GLY A 109 -13.85 9.00 -0.76
C GLY A 109 -14.10 7.59 -1.28
N LYS A 110 -13.02 6.83 -1.49
CA LYS A 110 -13.10 5.50 -2.10
C LYS A 110 -13.23 4.39 -1.08
N ASP A 111 -14.17 3.48 -1.34
CA ASP A 111 -14.37 2.29 -0.52
C ASP A 111 -13.47 1.13 -0.97
N LEU A 112 -12.43 0.83 -0.17
CA LEU A 112 -11.55 -0.31 -0.41
C LEU A 112 -12.01 -1.59 0.32
N THR A 113 -13.11 -1.53 1.09
CA THR A 113 -13.58 -2.68 1.90
C THR A 113 -14.07 -3.86 1.06
N ALA A 114 -14.38 -3.63 -0.23
CA ALA A 114 -14.79 -4.66 -1.19
C ALA A 114 -13.63 -5.22 -2.05
N VAL A 115 -12.40 -4.73 -1.87
CA VAL A 115 -11.23 -5.21 -2.62
C VAL A 115 -10.93 -6.65 -2.21
N LYS A 116 -10.79 -7.53 -3.22
CA LYS A 116 -10.49 -8.96 -3.01
C LYS A 116 -9.00 -9.27 -3.00
N PHE A 117 -8.22 -8.49 -3.74
CA PHE A 117 -6.80 -8.73 -3.96
C PHE A 117 -5.99 -7.47 -3.70
N ILE A 118 -4.87 -7.60 -2.98
CA ILE A 118 -3.79 -6.62 -2.94
C ILE A 118 -2.59 -7.24 -3.64
N ILE A 119 -2.10 -6.58 -4.68
CA ILE A 119 -0.96 -7.05 -5.46
C ILE A 119 0.27 -6.24 -5.05
N GLY A 120 1.25 -6.91 -4.45
CA GLY A 120 2.56 -6.36 -4.14
C GLY A 120 3.51 -6.54 -5.32
N THR A 121 3.94 -5.44 -5.91
CA THR A 121 4.98 -5.41 -6.94
C THR A 121 6.03 -4.35 -6.60
N GLY A 122 7.20 -4.39 -7.24
CA GLY A 122 8.32 -3.50 -6.91
C GLY A 122 9.43 -4.20 -6.13
N GLY A 123 10.66 -3.69 -6.24
CA GLY A 123 11.85 -4.34 -5.66
C GLY A 123 11.75 -4.58 -4.15
N ALA A 124 11.20 -3.61 -3.40
CA ALA A 124 11.08 -3.72 -1.95
C ALA A 124 10.11 -4.82 -1.48
N LEU A 125 9.12 -5.20 -2.30
CA LEU A 125 8.13 -6.23 -1.97
C LEU A 125 8.45 -7.58 -2.61
N THR A 126 9.19 -7.59 -3.72
CA THR A 126 9.45 -8.80 -4.52
C THR A 126 10.86 -9.36 -4.33
N ARG A 127 11.82 -8.54 -3.88
CA ARG A 127 13.23 -8.95 -3.71
C ARG A 127 13.68 -9.04 -2.26
N LEU A 128 12.97 -8.40 -1.35
CA LEU A 128 13.24 -8.50 0.08
C LEU A 128 12.43 -9.61 0.72
N PRO A 129 12.95 -10.22 1.80
CA PRO A 129 12.13 -11.11 2.60
C PRO A 129 10.93 -10.33 3.16
N LYS A 130 9.86 -11.05 3.48
CA LYS A 130 8.69 -10.55 4.18
C LYS A 130 7.78 -9.55 3.45
N GLY A 131 7.87 -9.43 2.12
CA GLY A 131 7.02 -8.50 1.37
C GLY A 131 5.51 -8.67 1.65
N ARG A 132 5.04 -9.94 1.72
CA ARG A 132 3.65 -10.26 2.03
C ARG A 132 3.27 -9.86 3.46
N GLU A 133 4.15 -10.11 4.42
CA GLU A 133 3.97 -9.81 5.84
C GLU A 133 3.94 -8.30 6.08
N VAL A 134 4.75 -7.52 5.37
CA VAL A 134 4.73 -6.05 5.43
C VAL A 134 3.37 -5.51 4.99
N ILE A 135 2.84 -5.99 3.86
CA ILE A 135 1.49 -5.60 3.41
C ILE A 135 0.44 -6.04 4.43
N ARG A 136 0.51 -7.28 4.91
CA ARG A 136 -0.43 -7.84 5.90
C ARG A 136 -0.47 -6.98 7.16
N LYS A 137 0.70 -6.60 7.70
CA LYS A 137 0.82 -5.74 8.88
C LYS A 137 0.17 -4.38 8.68
N VAL A 138 0.23 -3.80 7.48
CA VAL A 138 -0.45 -2.53 7.18
C VAL A 138 -1.97 -2.71 7.11
N VAL A 139 -2.45 -3.76 6.45
CA VAL A 139 -3.89 -4.05 6.32
C VAL A 139 -4.53 -4.36 7.67
N GLU A 140 -3.81 -5.02 8.57
CA GLU A 140 -4.30 -5.39 9.89
C GLU A 140 -4.43 -4.21 10.86
N ARG A 141 -3.92 -3.03 10.51
CA ARG A 141 -4.10 -1.79 11.28
C ARG A 141 -5.59 -1.45 11.35
N ASP A 142 -6.16 -1.61 12.53
CA ASP A 142 -7.56 -1.31 12.78
C ASP A 142 -7.75 0.20 12.98
N ILE A 143 -8.05 0.90 11.88
CA ILE A 143 -8.43 2.31 11.88
C ILE A 143 -9.93 2.37 11.61
N LYS A 144 -10.73 2.48 12.67
CA LYS A 144 -12.20 2.35 12.64
C LYS A 144 -12.88 3.32 11.67
N GLU A 145 -12.27 4.48 11.46
CA GLU A 145 -12.78 5.53 10.60
C GLU A 145 -12.36 5.36 9.13
N LYS A 146 -11.50 4.40 8.78
CA LYS A 146 -11.01 4.20 7.41
C LYS A 146 -11.82 3.14 6.65
N LEU A 147 -12.00 3.36 5.35
CA LEU A 147 -12.59 2.40 4.40
C LEU A 147 -11.50 1.47 3.84
N ASN A 148 -10.68 0.90 4.72
CA ASN A 148 -9.55 0.04 4.34
C ASN A 148 -10.02 -1.34 3.83
N PRO A 149 -9.16 -2.07 3.09
CA PRO A 149 -9.39 -3.47 2.78
C PRO A 149 -9.65 -4.30 4.04
N ARG A 150 -10.53 -5.30 3.91
CA ARG A 150 -10.81 -6.24 5.00
C ARG A 150 -9.60 -7.13 5.26
N LYS A 151 -9.52 -7.70 6.47
CA LYS A 151 -8.38 -8.53 6.90
C LYS A 151 -8.24 -9.84 6.11
N ASP A 152 -9.34 -10.33 5.56
CA ASP A 152 -9.42 -11.52 4.71
C ASP A 152 -9.00 -11.26 3.25
N VAL A 153 -8.59 -10.04 2.91
CA VAL A 153 -8.08 -9.72 1.57
C VAL A 153 -6.90 -10.62 1.19
N GLU A 154 -6.95 -11.14 -0.04
CA GLU A 154 -5.89 -11.97 -0.57
C GLU A 154 -4.70 -11.08 -0.97
N ILE A 155 -3.51 -11.39 -0.47
CA ILE A 155 -2.29 -10.67 -0.87
C ILE A 155 -1.56 -11.57 -1.85
N LEU A 156 -1.23 -11.02 -3.02
CA LEU A 156 -0.46 -11.66 -4.08
C LEU A 156 0.84 -10.88 -4.27
N ILE A 157 1.97 -11.57 -4.39
CA ILE A 157 3.26 -10.94 -4.71
C ILE A 157 3.65 -11.25 -6.15
N ASP A 158 4.01 -10.23 -6.93
CA ASP A 158 4.59 -10.37 -8.27
C ASP A 158 6.06 -10.85 -8.18
N GLU A 159 6.26 -12.11 -7.83
CA GLU A 159 7.59 -12.68 -7.51
C GLU A 159 8.60 -12.49 -8.64
N LYS A 160 8.16 -12.68 -9.90
CA LYS A 160 9.04 -12.52 -11.06
C LYS A 160 9.28 -11.06 -11.43
N TYR A 161 8.54 -10.14 -10.81
CA TYR A 161 8.58 -8.70 -11.05
C TYR A 161 8.35 -8.35 -12.53
N ILE A 162 7.34 -8.98 -13.13
CA ILE A 162 7.01 -8.86 -14.56
C ILE A 162 5.65 -8.20 -14.81
N MET A 163 4.89 -7.85 -13.77
CA MET A 163 3.54 -7.29 -13.91
C MET A 163 3.51 -6.04 -14.81
N ALA A 164 4.45 -5.11 -14.63
CA ALA A 164 4.52 -3.90 -15.45
C ALA A 164 4.77 -4.21 -16.93
N SER A 165 5.73 -5.09 -17.22
CA SER A 165 6.05 -5.53 -18.58
C SER A 165 4.87 -6.26 -19.24
N LEU A 166 4.20 -7.14 -18.49
CA LEU A 166 3.00 -7.82 -18.96
C LEU A 166 1.82 -6.86 -19.19
N GLY A 167 1.73 -5.77 -18.41
CA GLY A 167 0.78 -4.70 -18.63
C GLY A 167 0.91 -4.09 -20.03
N VAL A 168 2.14 -3.82 -20.49
CA VAL A 168 2.38 -3.32 -21.86
C VAL A 168 2.06 -4.39 -22.90
N LEU A 169 2.50 -5.64 -22.70
CA LEU A 169 2.24 -6.74 -23.64
C LEU A 169 0.75 -7.08 -23.77
N SER A 170 -0.05 -6.84 -22.73
CA SER A 170 -1.49 -7.15 -22.71
C SER A 170 -2.29 -6.41 -23.77
N ILE A 171 -1.79 -5.27 -24.26
CA ILE A 171 -2.40 -4.50 -25.36
C ILE A 171 -2.48 -5.35 -26.64
N LYS A 172 -1.45 -6.15 -26.92
CA LYS A 172 -1.37 -6.99 -28.12
C LYS A 172 -1.66 -8.47 -27.85
N TYR A 173 -1.30 -8.97 -26.67
CA TYR A 173 -1.38 -10.38 -26.30
C TYR A 173 -2.05 -10.58 -24.92
N PRO A 174 -3.33 -10.23 -24.76
CA PRO A 174 -4.00 -10.24 -23.46
C PRO A 174 -4.05 -11.65 -22.83
N GLY A 175 -4.31 -12.69 -23.62
CA GLY A 175 -4.37 -14.08 -23.14
C GLY A 175 -3.03 -14.59 -22.61
N PHE A 176 -1.94 -14.31 -23.34
CA PHE A 176 -0.59 -14.66 -22.88
C PHE A 176 -0.18 -13.86 -21.64
N ALA A 177 -0.49 -12.56 -21.63
CA ALA A 177 -0.16 -11.69 -20.51
C ALA A 177 -0.81 -12.17 -19.21
N ILE A 178 -2.10 -12.52 -19.22
CA ILE A 178 -2.79 -13.00 -18.02
C ILE A 178 -2.29 -14.38 -17.56
N GLU A 179 -1.96 -15.28 -18.50
CA GLU A 179 -1.39 -16.58 -18.17
C GLU A 179 -0.04 -16.43 -17.46
N MET A 180 0.85 -15.60 -18.00
CA MET A 180 2.16 -15.33 -17.41
C MET A 180 2.06 -14.59 -16.08
N LEU A 181 1.08 -13.69 -15.95
CA LEU A 181 0.86 -12.93 -14.72
C LEU A 181 0.43 -13.86 -13.58
N LYS A 182 -0.49 -14.79 -13.84
CA LYS A 182 -0.90 -15.82 -12.88
C LYS A 182 0.27 -16.71 -12.42
N LYS A 183 1.22 -17.00 -13.32
CA LYS A 183 2.45 -17.75 -12.99
C LYS A 183 3.48 -16.92 -12.22
N SER A 184 3.29 -15.61 -12.09
CA SER A 184 4.15 -14.72 -11.30
C SER A 184 3.64 -14.53 -9.88
N PHE A 185 2.32 -14.65 -9.68
CA PHE A 185 1.70 -14.41 -8.38
C PHE A 185 1.84 -15.60 -7.44
N VAL A 186 2.28 -15.28 -6.22
CA VAL A 186 2.39 -16.18 -5.06
C VAL A 186 1.68 -15.59 -3.84
#